data_AF-A0A845W2J1-F1
#
_entry.id   AF-A0A845W2J1-F1
#
_cell.length_a   1.000
_cell.length_b   1.000
_cell.length_c   1.000
_cell.angle_alpha   90.00
_cell.angle_beta   90.00
_cell.angle_gamma   90.00
#
_symmetry.space_group_name_H-M   'P 1'
#
loop_
_entity.id
_entity.type
_entity.pdbx_description
1 polymer ?
#
loop_
_entity_poly.entity_id
_entity_poly.type
_entity_poly.pdbx_seq_one_letter_code
_entity_poly.pdbx_strand_id
1 'polypeptide(L)'
;MAVEVKIFVSSSEIEDLKNALGQYILYDKVLKRQLSERLLYLAIRKVIFNRLFTEEIGQMLLEDNTLKIIVFDPEEEVIIKWIN
;
A
#
# COMPACT_ATOMS: atom_id res chain seq x y z
N MET A 1 3.32 -2.70 -14.67
CA MET A 1 3.13 -2.35 -13.24
C MET A 1 2.33 -1.07 -13.16
N ALA A 2 1.34 -1.00 -12.25
CA ALA A 2 0.66 0.24 -11.89
C ALA A 2 0.96 0.51 -10.41
N VAL A 3 1.30 1.76 -10.07
CA VAL A 3 1.69 2.15 -8.71
C VAL A 3 0.77 3.26 -8.25
N GLU A 4 0.05 3.03 -7.15
CA GLU A 4 -0.72 4.08 -6.47
C GLU A 4 0.14 4.64 -5.33
N VAL A 5 0.44 5.94 -5.39
CA VAL A 5 1.26 6.63 -4.38
C VAL A 5 0.36 7.27 -3.33
N LYS A 6 0.55 6.92 -2.06
CA LYS A 6 -0.18 7.52 -0.92
C LYS A 6 0.78 8.21 0.03
N ILE A 7 0.44 9.44 0.42
CA ILE A 7 1.29 10.29 1.26
C ILE A 7 0.96 10.12 2.75
N PHE A 8 -0.19 9.54 3.11
CA PHE A 8 -0.67 9.32 4.50
C PHE A 8 -0.49 10.58 5.39
N VAL A 9 -1.32 11.59 5.14
CA VAL A 9 -1.16 12.97 5.68
C VAL A 9 -2.22 13.30 6.74
N SER A 10 -3.17 12.40 7.02
CA SER A 10 -4.23 12.70 8.00
C SER A 10 -3.77 12.47 9.44
N SER A 11 -4.56 12.97 10.39
CA SER A 11 -4.33 12.78 11.82
C SER A 11 -4.49 11.33 12.30
N SER A 12 -4.98 10.42 11.44
CA SER A 12 -5.15 9.00 11.75
C SER A 12 -4.65 8.12 10.61
N GLU A 13 -3.50 7.49 10.83
CA GLU A 13 -2.87 6.57 9.87
C GLU A 13 -3.79 5.39 9.53
N ILE A 14 -4.63 4.95 10.50
CA ILE A 14 -5.62 3.88 10.30
C ILE A 14 -6.75 4.31 9.35
N GLU A 15 -7.22 5.55 9.44
CA GLU A 15 -8.24 6.04 8.52
C GLU A 15 -7.68 6.21 7.11
N ASP A 16 -6.44 6.68 6.99
CA ASP A 16 -5.73 6.71 5.70
C ASP A 16 -5.53 5.31 5.12
N LEU A 17 -5.23 4.32 5.96
CA LEU A 17 -5.10 2.92 5.56
C LEU A 17 -6.43 2.36 5.06
N LYS A 18 -7.54 2.62 5.76
CA LYS A 18 -8.89 2.22 5.30
C LYS A 18 -9.23 2.82 3.94
N ASN A 19 -8.94 4.10 3.75
CA ASN A 19 -9.17 4.79 2.48
C ASN A 19 -8.28 4.26 1.35
N ALA A 20 -7.00 3.98 1.64
CA ALA A 20 -6.08 3.38 0.68
C ALA A 20 -6.50 1.96 0.30
N LEU A 21 -6.93 1.15 1.27
CA LEU A 21 -7.43 -0.22 1.05
C LEU A 21 -8.67 -0.22 0.14
N GLY A 22 -9.63 0.69 0.39
CA GLY A 22 -10.81 0.82 -0.46
C GLY A 22 -10.46 1.16 -1.91
N GLN A 23 -9.53 2.09 -2.12
CA GLN A 23 -9.07 2.48 -3.45
C GLN A 23 -8.29 1.36 -4.14
N TYR A 24 -7.38 0.69 -3.42
CA TYR A 24 -6.63 -0.45 -3.93
C TYR A 24 -7.54 -1.56 -4.45
N ILE A 25 -8.54 -1.97 -3.65
CA ILE A 25 -9.49 -3.02 -4.04
C ILE A 25 -10.31 -2.59 -5.27
N LEU A 26 -10.72 -1.31 -5.33
CA LEU A 26 -11.47 -0.79 -6.46
C LEU A 26 -10.63 -0.83 -7.75
N TYR A 27 -9.40 -0.31 -7.71
CA TYR A 27 -8.52 -0.28 -8.88
C TYR A 27 -8.06 -1.67 -9.32
N ASP A 28 -7.76 -2.57 -8.38
CA ASP A 28 -7.46 -3.97 -8.69
C ASP A 28 -8.61 -4.65 -9.46
N LYS A 29 -9.86 -4.43 -9.01
CA LYS A 29 -11.05 -4.94 -9.73
C LYS A 29 -11.18 -4.35 -11.14
N VAL A 30 -10.90 -3.06 -11.33
CA VAL A 30 -10.94 -2.41 -12.65
C VAL A 30 -9.87 -2.99 -13.57
N LEU A 31 -8.62 -3.12 -13.09
CA LEU A 31 -7.51 -3.66 -13.87
C LEU A 31 -7.77 -5.11 -14.30
N LYS A 32 -8.27 -5.95 -13.38
CA LYS A 32 -8.66 -7.34 -13.68
C LYS A 32 -9.76 -7.42 -14.73
N ARG A 33 -10.78 -6.56 -14.65
CA ARG A 33 -11.87 -6.51 -15.66
C ARG A 33 -11.39 -6.06 -17.03
N GLN A 34 -10.36 -5.21 -17.09
CA GLN A 34 -9.74 -4.77 -18.34
C GLN A 34 -8.74 -5.79 -18.91
N LEU A 35 -8.67 -7.01 -18.36
CA LEU A 35 -7.69 -8.05 -18.73
C LEU A 35 -6.25 -7.51 -18.70
N SER A 36 -5.97 -6.61 -17.75
CA SER A 36 -4.64 -6.03 -17.62
C SER A 36 -3.70 -7.01 -16.92
N GLU A 37 -2.52 -7.26 -17.51
CA GLU A 37 -1.43 -8.00 -16.86
C GLU A 37 -0.70 -7.16 -15.80
N ARG A 38 -1.16 -5.93 -15.54
CA ARG A 38 -0.51 -5.02 -14.59
C ARG A 38 -0.84 -5.41 -13.16
N LEU A 39 0.20 -5.70 -12.38
CA LEU A 39 0.12 -5.76 -10.93
C LEU A 39 -0.03 -4.35 -10.35
N LEU A 40 -0.96 -4.19 -9.41
CA LEU A 40 -1.16 -2.99 -8.61
C LEU A 40 -0.35 -3.09 -7.32
N TYR A 41 0.39 -2.04 -7.00
CA TYR A 41 1.09 -1.89 -5.72
C TYR A 41 0.69 -0.60 -5.03
N LEU A 42 0.54 -0.68 -3.71
CA LEU A 42 0.40 0.48 -2.83
C LEU A 42 1.79 0.94 -2.39
N ALA A 43 2.19 2.15 -2.79
CA ALA A 43 3.46 2.72 -2.36
C ALA A 43 3.31 3.48 -1.04
N ILE A 44 4.11 3.11 -0.04
CA ILE A 44 4.08 3.66 1.33
C ILE A 44 5.48 4.11 1.73
N ARG A 45 5.58 5.27 2.38
CA ARG A 45 6.83 5.76 2.97
C ARG A 45 7.31 4.82 4.08
N LYS A 46 8.62 4.58 4.17
CA LYS A 46 9.26 3.74 5.20
C LYS A 46 8.79 4.05 6.63
N VAL A 47 8.72 5.32 6.98
CA VAL A 47 8.25 5.77 8.31
C VAL A 47 6.81 5.38 8.60
N ILE A 48 5.91 5.51 7.63
CA ILE A 48 4.50 5.14 7.76
C ILE A 48 4.36 3.62 7.81
N PHE A 49 5.12 2.91 6.97
CA PHE A 49 5.13 1.44 6.99
C PHE A 49 5.54 0.91 8.37
N ASN A 50 6.63 1.43 8.93
CA ASN A 50 7.12 0.98 10.23
C ASN A 50 6.13 1.26 11.38
N ARG A 51 5.28 2.29 11.27
CA ARG A 51 4.27 2.61 12.29
C ARG A 51 2.98 1.82 12.11
N LEU A 52 2.45 1.75 10.88
CA LEU A 52 1.20 1.04 10.60
C LEU A 52 1.32 -0.46 10.81
N PHE A 53 2.47 -1.05 10.44
CA PHE A 53 2.65 -2.50 10.45
C PHE A 53 3.31 -3.01 11.75
N THR A 54 3.45 -2.15 12.76
CA THR A 54 3.61 -2.57 14.16
C THR A 54 2.27 -2.78 14.87
N GLU A 55 1.19 -2.19 14.36
CA GLU A 55 -0.17 -2.40 14.86
C GLU A 55 -0.73 -3.74 14.35
N GLU A 56 -1.58 -4.39 15.17
CA GLU A 56 -2.17 -5.70 14.88
C GLU A 56 -2.88 -5.71 13.51
N ILE A 57 -3.67 -4.67 13.23
CA ILE A 57 -4.40 -4.56 11.96
C ILE A 57 -3.49 -4.48 10.74
N GLY A 58 -2.33 -3.82 10.86
CA GLY A 58 -1.34 -3.78 9.80
C GLY A 58 -0.74 -5.17 9.57
N GLN A 59 -0.35 -5.85 10.65
CA GLN A 59 0.22 -7.20 10.58
C GLN A 59 -0.74 -8.19 9.93
N MET A 60 -2.01 -8.18 10.33
CA MET A 60 -3.06 -9.01 9.73
C MET A 60 -3.15 -8.80 8.20
N LEU A 61 -3.13 -7.55 7.74
CA LEU A 61 -3.21 -7.25 6.30
C LEU A 61 -1.98 -7.76 5.51
N LEU A 62 -0.80 -7.82 6.13
CA LEU A 62 0.40 -8.41 5.53
C LEU A 62 0.30 -9.93 5.46
N GLU A 63 -0.14 -10.57 6.55
CA GLU A 63 -0.27 -12.02 6.66
C GLU A 63 -1.32 -12.58 5.69
N ASP A 64 -2.42 -11.85 5.49
CA ASP A 64 -3.48 -12.22 4.56
C ASP A 64 -3.12 -11.96 3.09
N ASN A 65 -1.92 -11.41 2.79
CA ASN A 65 -1.51 -10.98 1.45
C ASN A 65 -2.56 -10.07 0.77
N THR A 66 -3.27 -9.26 1.58
CA THR A 66 -4.39 -8.43 1.09
C THR A 66 -3.89 -7.33 0.16
N LEU A 67 -2.68 -6.83 0.42
CA LEU A 67 -2.06 -5.70 -0.28
C LEU A 67 -0.67 -6.08 -0.78
N LYS A 68 -0.40 -5.76 -2.05
CA LYS A 68 0.98 -5.67 -2.53
C LYS A 68 1.52 -4.29 -2.23
N ILE A 69 2.65 -4.22 -1.53
CA ILE A 69 3.19 -2.96 -0.98
C ILE A 69 4.59 -2.71 -1.50
N ILE A 70 4.86 -1.46 -1.89
CA ILE A 70 6.21 -0.94 -2.11
C ILE A 70 6.54 0.00 -0.97
N VAL A 71 7.62 -0.28 -0.26
CA VAL A 71 8.14 0.61 0.77
C VAL A 71 9.28 1.41 0.16
N PHE A 72 9.21 2.73 0.24
CA PHE A 72 10.25 3.63 -0.27
C PHE A 72 10.69 4.64 0.79
N ASP A 73 11.94 5.11 0.67
CA ASP A 73 12.47 6.20 1.46
C ASP A 73 12.38 7.50 0.63
N PRO A 74 11.58 8.49 1.05
CA PRO A 74 11.43 9.73 0.28
C PRO A 74 12.67 10.62 0.32
N GLU A 75 13.53 10.51 1.33
CA GLU A 75 14.72 11.36 1.47
C GLU A 75 15.85 10.88 0.56
N GLU A 76 16.04 9.56 0.50
CA GLU A 76 17.06 8.92 -0.35
C GLU A 76 16.52 8.58 -1.76
N GLU A 77 15.22 8.80 -2.01
CA GLU A 77 14.52 8.47 -3.27
C GLU A 77 14.69 7.01 -3.75
N VAL A 78 14.84 6.07 -2.80
CA VAL A 78 15.05 4.64 -3.11
C VAL A 78 13.89 3.77 -2.66
N ILE A 79 13.67 2.67 -3.41
CA ILE A 79 12.78 1.60 -2.98
C ILE A 79 13.52 0.71 -1.98
N ILE A 80 12.95 0.53 -0.81
CA ILE A 80 13.51 -0.26 0.30
C ILE A 80 13.03 -1.70 0.25
N LYS A 81 11.75 -1.94 -0.05
CA LYS A 81 11.17 -3.28 0.00
C LYS A 81 9.98 -3.42 -0.95
N TRP A 82 9.83 -4.63 -1.47
CA TRP A 82 8.64 -5.12 -2.16
C TRP A 82 8.00 -6.20 -1.30
N ILE A 83 6.69 -6.10 -1.08
CA ILE A 83 5.88 -7.08 -0.36
C ILE A 83 4.77 -7.53 -1.31
N ASN A 84 4.64 -8.84 -1.45
CA ASN A 84 3.68 -9.51 -2.31
C ASN A 84 2.73 -10.35 -1.48
#